data_AF-A0A2E6SBR1-F1
#
_entry.id   AF-A0A2E6SBR1-F1
#
_cell.length_a   1.000
_cell.length_b   1.000
_cell.length_c   1.000
_cell.angle_alpha   90.00
_cell.angle_beta   90.00
_cell.angle_gamma   90.00
#
_symmetry.space_group_name_H-M   'P 1'
#
loop_
_entity.id
_entity.type
_entity.pdbx_description
1 polymer ?
#
loop_
_entity_poly.entity_id
_entity_poly.type
_entity_poly.pdbx_seq_one_letter_code
_entity_poly.pdbx_strand_id
1 'polypeptide(L)'
;MVALSILLPVPTAAESRSWRSANGNRSFRAEFVSSDGTSVVLRRLDQQTVTVAVRNLHASDQAWLRDHLQRSEARLHGGLQGTCFDTLSYGDGRNTVEKKLSKSQVVSKSLDDSLVGRTGLNGIYQTTVGGDPYELFFHWTKGDELQEVTLRSRTVGQPEYDKSLKQTWKGLISLLRKHHGEPVQTTEYPPRQELEAGRLLGSHLWHTPDRHSILLSTGREGAGYLVSIRFSAELILPNVLTEDNPEPPPGKKAEE
;
A
#
# COMPACT_ATOMS: atom_id res chain seq x y z
N MET A 1 -50.49 5.49 3.32
CA MET A 1 -50.10 4.50 2.29
C MET A 1 -48.97 5.15 1.49
N VAL A 2 -47.71 4.84 1.77
CA VAL A 2 -46.55 5.50 1.14
C VAL A 2 -45.94 4.52 0.15
N ALA A 3 -45.89 4.92 -1.12
CA ALA A 3 -45.36 4.13 -2.23
C ALA A 3 -43.84 3.98 -2.12
N LEU A 4 -43.36 2.75 -2.21
CA LEU A 4 -41.94 2.42 -2.18
C LEU A 4 -41.41 2.36 -3.62
N SER A 5 -40.73 3.41 -4.04
CA SER A 5 -39.98 3.43 -5.31
C SER A 5 -38.73 2.57 -5.17
N ILE A 6 -38.65 1.49 -5.93
CA ILE A 6 -37.47 0.63 -6.00
C ILE A 6 -36.48 1.30 -6.97
N LEU A 7 -35.43 1.94 -6.45
CA LEU A 7 -34.26 2.29 -7.24
C LEU A 7 -33.46 1.01 -7.52
N LEU A 8 -33.46 0.57 -8.78
CA LEU A 8 -32.50 -0.43 -9.24
C LEU A 8 -31.10 0.21 -9.30
N PRO A 9 -30.06 -0.41 -8.72
CA PRO A 9 -28.70 0.09 -8.81
C PRO A 9 -28.18 -0.06 -10.25
N VAL A 10 -27.82 1.06 -10.87
CA VAL A 10 -27.16 1.09 -12.17
C VAL A 10 -25.69 0.67 -11.97
N PRO A 11 -25.18 -0.37 -12.66
CA PRO A 11 -23.76 -0.68 -12.62
C PRO A 11 -22.99 0.49 -13.26
N THR A 12 -22.09 1.10 -12.48
CA THR A 12 -21.13 2.09 -12.97
C THR A 12 -20.15 1.39 -13.92
N ALA A 13 -20.46 1.40 -15.22
CA ALA A 13 -19.56 0.96 -16.27
C ALA A 13 -18.35 1.90 -16.34
N ALA A 14 -17.14 1.34 -16.34
CA ALA A 14 -15.96 2.08 -16.73
C ALA A 14 -16.20 2.64 -18.15
N GLU A 15 -15.87 3.91 -18.38
CA GLU A 15 -16.24 4.61 -19.62
C GLU A 15 -15.55 3.96 -20.83
N SER A 16 -16.31 3.15 -21.59
CA SER A 16 -15.85 2.52 -22.82
C SER A 16 -15.60 3.58 -23.88
N ARG A 17 -14.35 3.74 -24.33
CA ARG A 17 -13.95 4.76 -25.31
C ARG A 17 -13.33 4.15 -26.56
N SER A 18 -13.26 4.96 -27.62
CA SER A 18 -12.52 4.60 -28.83
C SER A 18 -11.03 4.87 -28.64
N TRP A 19 -10.21 3.84 -28.82
CA TRP A 19 -8.74 3.89 -28.79
C TRP A 19 -8.19 3.80 -30.20
N ARG A 20 -7.17 4.59 -30.51
CA ARG A 20 -6.62 4.73 -31.86
C ARG A 20 -5.15 4.37 -31.93
N SER A 21 -4.73 3.81 -33.06
CA SER A 21 -3.31 3.60 -33.38
C SER A 21 -2.56 4.92 -33.52
N ALA A 22 -1.23 4.89 -33.37
CA ALA A 22 -0.37 6.08 -33.44
C ALA A 22 -0.63 6.98 -34.67
N ASN A 23 -0.89 6.36 -35.83
CA ASN A 23 -1.19 7.05 -37.08
C ASN A 23 -2.69 7.33 -37.32
N GLY A 24 -3.58 6.97 -36.38
CA GLY A 24 -5.02 7.19 -36.47
C GLY A 24 -5.80 6.25 -37.41
N ASN A 25 -5.13 5.42 -38.21
CA ASN A 25 -5.77 4.61 -39.25
C ASN A 25 -6.49 3.36 -38.73
N ARG A 26 -6.29 2.98 -37.46
CA ARG A 26 -7.01 1.88 -36.81
C ARG A 26 -7.62 2.38 -35.51
N SER A 27 -8.83 1.91 -35.21
CA SER A 27 -9.48 2.18 -33.93
C SER A 27 -10.24 0.97 -33.42
N PHE A 28 -10.41 0.90 -32.10
CA PHE A 28 -11.25 -0.11 -31.46
C PHE A 28 -11.86 0.45 -30.16
N ARG A 29 -13.03 -0.06 -29.77
CA ARG A 29 -13.63 0.27 -28.47
C ARG A 29 -13.07 -0.62 -27.38
N ALA A 30 -12.66 0.00 -26.29
CA ALA A 30 -12.24 -0.69 -25.09
C ALA A 30 -12.35 0.22 -23.86
N GLU A 31 -12.43 -0.42 -22.70
CA GLU A 31 -12.37 0.21 -21.40
C GLU A 31 -10.93 0.28 -20.93
N PHE A 32 -10.54 1.40 -20.31
CA PHE A 32 -9.28 1.50 -19.60
C PHE A 32 -9.31 0.57 -18.37
N VAL A 33 -8.30 -0.28 -18.22
CA VAL A 33 -8.14 -1.13 -17.03
C VAL A 33 -7.04 -0.55 -16.15
N SER A 34 -5.81 -0.50 -16.67
CA SER A 34 -4.64 -0.02 -15.94
C SER A 34 -3.55 0.47 -16.89
N SER A 35 -2.57 1.21 -16.38
CA SER A 35 -1.41 1.69 -17.14
C SER A 35 -0.19 1.80 -16.23
N ASP A 36 0.98 1.37 -16.72
CA ASP A 36 2.27 1.52 -16.04
C ASP A 36 3.04 2.78 -16.51
N GLY A 37 2.43 3.57 -17.38
CA GLY A 37 3.01 4.78 -17.99
C GLY A 37 3.76 4.51 -19.31
N THR A 38 4.11 3.25 -19.59
CA THR A 38 4.73 2.81 -20.85
C THR A 38 3.79 1.99 -21.71
N SER A 39 2.88 1.25 -21.07
CA SER A 39 1.85 0.40 -21.67
C SER A 39 0.52 0.58 -20.94
N VAL A 40 -0.57 0.39 -21.66
CA VAL A 40 -1.94 0.41 -21.14
C VAL A 40 -2.60 -0.95 -21.35
N VAL A 41 -3.33 -1.42 -20.35
CA VAL A 41 -4.21 -2.59 -20.43
C VAL A 41 -5.61 -2.12 -20.70
N LEU A 42 -6.21 -2.64 -21.77
CA LEU A 42 -7.52 -2.28 -22.26
C LEU A 42 -8.41 -3.51 -22.31
N ARG A 43 -9.63 -3.41 -21.79
CA ARG A 43 -10.62 -4.49 -21.88
C ARG A 43 -11.57 -4.23 -23.03
N ARG A 44 -11.59 -5.13 -24.00
CA ARG A 44 -12.50 -5.10 -25.15
C ARG A 44 -13.91 -5.54 -24.73
N LEU A 45 -14.87 -5.33 -25.62
CA LEU A 45 -16.30 -5.66 -25.38
C LEU A 45 -16.56 -7.16 -25.21
N ASP A 46 -15.70 -8.01 -25.76
CA ASP A 46 -15.69 -9.47 -25.58
C ASP A 46 -15.05 -9.91 -24.24
N GLN A 47 -14.79 -8.96 -23.35
CA GLN A 47 -14.09 -9.11 -22.07
C GLN A 47 -12.63 -9.55 -22.16
N GLN A 48 -12.05 -9.67 -23.37
CA GLN A 48 -10.63 -9.92 -23.53
C GLN A 48 -9.81 -8.67 -23.21
N THR A 49 -8.71 -8.85 -22.49
CA THR A 49 -7.76 -7.78 -22.22
C THR A 49 -6.65 -7.76 -23.27
N VAL A 50 -6.26 -6.56 -23.67
CA VAL A 50 -5.15 -6.33 -24.58
C VAL A 50 -4.21 -5.29 -24.00
N THR A 51 -2.92 -5.58 -24.04
CA THR A 51 -1.87 -4.65 -23.63
C THR A 51 -1.35 -3.92 -24.85
N VAL A 52 -1.34 -2.59 -24.80
CA VAL A 52 -0.89 -1.73 -25.89
C VAL A 52 0.17 -0.77 -25.35
N ALA A 53 1.34 -0.73 -26.00
CA ALA A 53 2.34 0.28 -25.65
C ALA A 53 1.77 1.69 -25.89
N VAL A 54 1.93 2.60 -24.93
CA VAL A 54 1.37 3.97 -24.99
C VAL A 54 1.89 4.71 -26.21
N ARG A 55 3.16 4.48 -26.59
CA ARG A 55 3.76 5.03 -27.82
C ARG A 55 3.06 4.61 -29.12
N ASN A 56 2.35 3.47 -29.10
CA ASN A 56 1.60 2.96 -30.25
C ASN A 56 0.18 3.51 -30.30
N LEU A 57 -0.23 4.31 -29.32
CA LEU A 57 -1.53 4.98 -29.30
C LEU A 57 -1.45 6.36 -29.94
N HIS A 58 -2.59 6.83 -30.43
CA HIS A 58 -2.73 8.17 -30.97
C HIS A 58 -2.46 9.25 -29.90
N ALA A 59 -1.96 10.41 -30.31
CA ALA A 59 -1.60 11.52 -29.41
C ALA A 59 -2.75 11.95 -28.48
N SER A 60 -4.01 11.90 -28.95
CA SER A 60 -5.19 12.21 -28.13
C SER A 60 -5.42 11.21 -26.99
N ASP A 61 -5.11 9.94 -27.22
CA ASP A 61 -5.30 8.88 -26.23
C ASP A 61 -4.15 8.87 -25.24
N GLN A 62 -2.92 9.18 -25.69
CA GLN A 62 -1.79 9.47 -24.81
C GLN A 62 -2.06 10.69 -23.91
N ALA A 63 -2.61 11.78 -24.47
CA ALA A 63 -2.95 12.97 -23.71
C ALA A 63 -4.05 12.69 -22.68
N TRP A 64 -5.06 11.91 -23.05
CA TRP A 64 -6.07 11.48 -22.10
C TRP A 64 -5.50 10.60 -20.99
N LEU A 65 -4.60 9.66 -21.30
CA LEU A 65 -3.95 8.85 -20.26
C LEU A 65 -3.20 9.73 -19.25
N ARG A 66 -2.46 10.76 -19.72
CA ARG A 66 -1.78 11.70 -18.83
C ARG A 66 -2.74 12.48 -17.94
N ASP A 67 -3.78 13.09 -18.52
CA ASP A 67 -4.78 13.88 -17.78
C ASP A 67 -5.61 13.00 -16.82
N HIS A 68 -5.95 11.77 -17.23
CA HIS A 68 -6.67 10.82 -16.41
C HIS A 68 -5.83 10.39 -15.19
N LEU A 69 -4.55 10.07 -15.40
CA LEU A 69 -3.61 9.73 -14.32
C LEU A 69 -3.37 10.93 -13.38
N GLN A 70 -3.19 12.15 -13.93
CA GLN A 70 -3.05 13.36 -13.12
C GLN A 70 -4.30 13.73 -12.33
N ARG A 71 -5.50 13.56 -12.89
CA ARG A 71 -6.77 13.81 -12.16
C ARG A 71 -7.04 12.77 -11.08
N SER A 72 -6.63 11.51 -11.29
CA SER A 72 -6.65 10.53 -10.21
C SER A 72 -5.68 10.89 -9.08
N GLU A 73 -4.53 11.50 -9.40
CA GLU A 73 -3.56 11.98 -8.40
C GLU A 73 -4.06 13.25 -7.67
N ALA A 74 -4.69 14.19 -8.37
CA ALA A 74 -5.13 15.48 -7.81
C ALA A 74 -6.35 15.39 -6.87
N ARG A 75 -7.15 14.31 -6.94
CA ARG A 75 -8.28 14.07 -6.01
C ARG A 75 -7.85 13.57 -4.62
N LEU A 76 -6.54 13.41 -4.39
CA LEU A 76 -5.97 12.78 -3.18
C LEU A 76 -5.72 13.72 -1.98
N HIS A 77 -5.88 15.05 -2.09
CA HIS A 77 -5.26 16.01 -1.14
C HIS A 77 -6.20 17.04 -0.45
N GLY A 78 -7.42 16.69 -0.04
CA GLY A 78 -8.43 17.64 0.48
C GLY A 78 -8.96 17.44 1.90
N GLY A 79 -8.18 17.71 2.95
CA GLY A 79 -8.69 18.06 4.30
C GLY A 79 -9.16 16.89 5.18
N LEU A 80 -8.30 16.49 6.13
CA LEU A 80 -8.22 15.15 6.74
C LEU A 80 -8.18 14.05 5.67
N GLN A 81 -7.24 14.18 4.74
CA GLN A 81 -7.14 13.33 3.57
C GLN A 81 -5.72 12.81 3.37
N GLY A 82 -5.65 11.51 3.10
CA GLY A 82 -4.50 10.79 2.60
C GLY A 82 -4.98 9.38 2.24
N THR A 83 -4.75 8.93 1.01
CA THR A 83 -4.89 7.51 0.71
C THR A 83 -3.81 6.75 1.46
N CYS A 84 -4.21 5.86 2.36
CA CYS A 84 -3.27 5.05 3.13
C CYS A 84 -2.74 3.87 2.31
N PHE A 85 -3.58 3.27 1.47
CA PHE A 85 -3.23 2.19 0.54
C PHE A 85 -4.30 2.06 -0.55
N ASP A 86 -3.89 2.08 -1.83
CA ASP A 86 -4.81 2.05 -2.98
C ASP A 86 -5.92 3.13 -2.86
N THR A 87 -7.18 2.70 -2.69
CA THR A 87 -8.35 3.59 -2.53
C THR A 87 -8.77 3.78 -1.07
N LEU A 88 -8.08 3.12 -0.13
CA LEU A 88 -8.36 3.21 1.30
C LEU A 88 -7.88 4.52 1.88
N SER A 89 -8.66 5.08 2.80
CA SER A 89 -8.36 6.33 3.48
C SER A 89 -8.41 6.10 4.99
N TYR A 90 -7.56 6.81 5.72
CA TYR A 90 -7.70 6.86 7.18
C TYR A 90 -9.10 7.39 7.55
N GLY A 91 -9.69 6.85 8.60
CA GLY A 91 -11.08 7.16 8.98
C GLY A 91 -12.14 6.27 8.31
N ASP A 92 -11.82 5.51 7.26
CA ASP A 92 -12.78 4.57 6.66
C ASP A 92 -13.24 3.54 7.70
N GLY A 93 -14.56 3.31 7.79
CA GLY A 93 -15.09 2.18 8.57
C GLY A 93 -14.88 0.83 7.90
N ARG A 94 -14.95 -0.27 8.65
CA ARG A 94 -14.73 -1.65 8.12
C ARG A 94 -15.57 -1.97 6.89
N ASN A 95 -16.87 -1.66 6.94
CA ASN A 95 -17.79 -1.85 5.81
C ASN A 95 -17.37 -1.04 4.56
N THR A 96 -16.81 0.15 4.75
CA THR A 96 -16.31 0.99 3.66
C THR A 96 -15.03 0.41 3.08
N VAL A 97 -14.11 -0.04 3.94
CA VAL A 97 -12.87 -0.71 3.53
C VAL A 97 -13.18 -1.97 2.72
N GLU A 98 -14.08 -2.84 3.19
CA GLU A 98 -14.51 -4.04 2.44
C GLU A 98 -15.06 -3.70 1.06
N LYS A 99 -15.95 -2.71 0.98
CA LYS A 99 -16.52 -2.25 -0.30
C LYS A 99 -15.45 -1.71 -1.24
N LYS A 100 -14.49 -0.94 -0.74
CA LYS A 100 -13.37 -0.41 -1.54
C LYS A 100 -12.47 -1.54 -2.03
N LEU A 101 -12.06 -2.45 -1.13
CA LEU A 101 -11.21 -3.60 -1.48
C LEU A 101 -11.87 -4.55 -2.47
N SER A 102 -13.18 -4.78 -2.39
CA SER A 102 -13.92 -5.60 -3.36
C SER A 102 -13.89 -5.05 -4.80
N LYS A 103 -13.62 -3.76 -4.95
CA LYS A 103 -13.51 -3.05 -6.23
C LYS A 103 -12.06 -2.75 -6.62
N SER A 104 -11.12 -3.03 -5.74
CA SER A 104 -9.70 -2.77 -5.97
C SER A 104 -9.19 -3.70 -7.06
N GLN A 105 -8.39 -3.16 -7.99
CA GLN A 105 -7.74 -3.95 -9.03
C GLN A 105 -6.38 -4.51 -8.58
N VAL A 106 -5.87 -4.07 -7.43
CA VAL A 106 -4.53 -4.43 -6.91
C VAL A 106 -4.60 -5.32 -5.68
N VAL A 107 -5.80 -5.67 -5.24
CA VAL A 107 -6.05 -6.56 -4.11
C VAL A 107 -6.85 -7.77 -4.56
N SER A 108 -6.48 -8.92 -4.02
CA SER A 108 -7.20 -10.18 -4.12
C SER A 108 -7.60 -10.66 -2.72
N LYS A 109 -8.56 -11.58 -2.66
CA LYS A 109 -9.11 -12.11 -1.42
C LYS A 109 -8.87 -13.61 -1.35
N SER A 110 -8.28 -14.10 -0.26
CA SER A 110 -7.92 -15.51 -0.09
C SER A 110 -9.05 -16.39 0.47
N LEU A 111 -10.12 -15.78 1.02
CA LEU A 111 -11.26 -16.45 1.64
C LEU A 111 -12.59 -16.02 1.02
N ASP A 112 -13.54 -16.96 1.00
CA ASP A 112 -14.92 -16.74 0.58
C ASP A 112 -15.64 -15.69 1.46
N ASP A 113 -16.50 -14.88 0.86
CA ASP A 113 -17.23 -13.79 1.52
C ASP A 113 -18.05 -14.26 2.73
N SER A 114 -18.57 -15.49 2.69
CA SER A 114 -19.36 -16.08 3.76
C SER A 114 -18.57 -16.35 5.05
N LEU A 115 -17.24 -16.43 4.97
CA LEU A 115 -16.36 -16.74 6.11
C LEU A 115 -15.68 -15.50 6.72
N VAL A 116 -15.64 -14.38 6.00
CA VAL A 116 -14.95 -13.16 6.42
C VAL A 116 -15.59 -12.51 7.64
N GLY A 117 -16.92 -12.54 7.73
CA GLY A 117 -17.65 -12.00 8.89
C GLY A 117 -17.35 -12.70 10.22
N ARG A 118 -16.68 -13.87 10.20
CA ARG A 118 -16.30 -14.64 11.39
C ARG A 118 -14.84 -14.49 11.77
N THR A 119 -13.96 -14.28 10.79
CA THR A 119 -12.50 -14.25 11.00
C THR A 119 -11.94 -12.83 11.10
N GLY A 120 -12.65 -11.83 10.57
CA GLY A 120 -12.17 -10.45 10.45
C GLY A 120 -11.26 -10.25 9.26
N LEU A 121 -10.92 -9.00 8.93
CA LEU A 121 -10.28 -8.64 7.65
C LEU A 121 -8.78 -8.94 7.56
N ASN A 122 -8.12 -9.17 8.69
CA ASN A 122 -6.67 -9.28 8.79
C ASN A 122 -6.16 -10.59 8.19
N GLY A 123 -5.21 -10.51 7.26
CA GLY A 123 -4.61 -11.66 6.58
C GLY A 123 -5.45 -12.25 5.45
N ILE A 124 -6.64 -11.71 5.19
CA ILE A 124 -7.54 -12.23 4.14
C ILE A 124 -7.25 -11.57 2.78
N TYR A 125 -6.92 -10.29 2.80
CA TYR A 125 -6.63 -9.54 1.58
C TYR A 125 -5.15 -9.63 1.26
N GLN A 126 -4.84 -9.80 -0.03
CA GLN A 126 -3.49 -9.93 -0.54
C GLN A 126 -3.25 -8.97 -1.69
N THR A 127 -2.05 -8.40 -1.77
CA THR A 127 -1.59 -7.53 -2.85
C THR A 127 -0.21 -7.99 -3.35
N THR A 128 0.30 -7.35 -4.40
CA THR A 128 1.64 -7.58 -4.92
C THR A 128 2.41 -6.27 -4.97
N VAL A 129 3.61 -6.25 -4.40
CA VAL A 129 4.51 -5.09 -4.40
C VAL A 129 5.86 -5.53 -4.96
N GLY A 130 6.31 -4.88 -6.04
CA GLY A 130 7.58 -5.23 -6.67
C GLY A 130 7.64 -6.66 -7.26
N GLY A 131 6.48 -7.31 -7.46
CA GLY A 131 6.37 -8.70 -7.90
C GLY A 131 6.21 -9.71 -6.76
N ASP A 132 6.40 -9.30 -5.51
CA ASP A 132 6.27 -10.16 -4.34
C ASP A 132 4.88 -10.03 -3.67
N PRO A 133 4.29 -11.12 -3.16
CA PRO A 133 2.98 -11.09 -2.51
C PRO A 133 3.04 -10.61 -1.06
N TYR A 134 2.04 -9.84 -0.65
CA TYR A 134 1.86 -9.32 0.70
C TYR A 134 0.43 -9.51 1.19
N GLU A 135 0.28 -9.80 2.48
CA GLU A 135 -1.00 -9.82 3.17
C GLU A 135 -1.29 -8.49 3.85
N LEU A 136 -2.54 -8.06 3.80
CA LEU A 136 -3.00 -6.82 4.41
C LEU A 136 -3.53 -7.09 5.82
N PHE A 137 -3.08 -6.24 6.74
CA PHE A 137 -3.53 -6.19 8.13
C PHE A 137 -4.00 -4.77 8.42
N PHE A 138 -5.07 -4.66 9.17
CA PHE A 138 -5.75 -3.40 9.46
C PHE A 138 -5.78 -3.17 10.97
N HIS A 139 -5.43 -1.96 11.38
CA HIS A 139 -5.65 -1.47 12.74
C HIS A 139 -6.79 -0.45 12.73
N TRP A 140 -7.63 -0.52 13.75
CA TRP A 140 -8.85 0.28 13.86
C TRP A 140 -8.85 1.02 15.20
N THR A 141 -9.39 2.23 15.21
CA THR A 141 -9.69 2.92 16.46
C THR A 141 -10.83 2.21 17.21
N LYS A 142 -11.08 2.62 18.46
CA LYS A 142 -12.25 2.16 19.22
C LYS A 142 -13.58 2.53 18.55
N GLY A 143 -13.59 3.55 17.70
CA GLY A 143 -14.75 4.03 16.94
C GLY A 143 -14.97 3.31 15.61
N ASP A 144 -14.27 2.21 15.34
CA ASP A 144 -14.34 1.45 14.07
C ASP A 144 -13.76 2.18 12.86
N GLU A 145 -12.81 3.10 13.07
CA GLU A 145 -12.19 3.87 11.99
C GLU A 145 -10.80 3.31 11.64
N LEU A 146 -10.48 3.22 10.35
CA LEU A 146 -9.17 2.74 9.88
C LEU A 146 -8.06 3.70 10.31
N GLN A 147 -7.09 3.18 11.06
CA GLN A 147 -5.92 3.94 11.53
C GLN A 147 -4.63 3.49 10.86
N GLU A 148 -4.54 2.21 10.49
CA GLU A 148 -3.30 1.65 9.94
C GLU A 148 -3.61 0.55 8.92
N VAL A 149 -2.81 0.51 7.85
CA VAL A 149 -2.70 -0.64 6.96
C VAL A 149 -1.26 -1.13 6.99
N THR A 150 -1.06 -2.40 7.32
CA THR A 150 0.23 -3.07 7.27
C THR A 150 0.23 -4.12 6.17
N LEU A 151 1.17 -4.02 5.24
CA LEU A 151 1.51 -5.05 4.27
C LEU A 151 2.57 -5.95 4.87
N ARG A 152 2.33 -7.26 4.98
CA ARG A 152 3.31 -8.23 5.48
C ARG A 152 3.68 -9.24 4.40
N SER A 153 4.98 -9.43 4.18
CA SER A 153 5.43 -10.52 3.32
C SER A 153 5.13 -11.86 3.99
N ARG A 154 5.14 -12.94 3.21
CA ARG A 154 5.22 -14.28 3.79
C ARG A 154 6.51 -14.43 4.61
N THR A 155 6.46 -15.29 5.61
CA THR A 155 7.66 -15.64 6.36
C THR A 155 8.60 -16.51 5.55
N VAL A 156 9.89 -16.25 5.63
CA VAL A 156 10.94 -17.10 5.08
C VAL A 156 11.76 -17.76 6.19
N GLY A 157 12.47 -18.83 5.85
CA GLY A 157 13.37 -19.51 6.76
C GLY A 157 14.66 -18.73 7.03
N GLN A 158 15.43 -19.23 7.97
CA GLN A 158 16.75 -18.68 8.31
C GLN A 158 17.72 -18.58 7.11
N PRO A 159 17.79 -19.57 6.18
CA PRO A 159 18.70 -19.48 5.03
C PRO A 159 18.37 -18.34 4.06
N GLU A 160 17.11 -17.95 3.98
CA GLU A 160 16.60 -16.92 3.09
C GLU A 160 16.73 -15.50 3.66
N TYR A 161 16.90 -15.38 4.98
CA TYR A 161 16.97 -14.09 5.67
C TYR A 161 18.04 -13.15 5.11
N ASP A 162 19.28 -13.64 5.00
CA ASP A 162 20.42 -12.86 4.50
C ASP A 162 20.48 -12.82 2.96
N LYS A 163 19.54 -13.49 2.29
CA LYS A 163 19.46 -13.62 0.83
C LYS A 163 18.24 -12.91 0.27
N SER A 164 17.15 -13.64 0.04
CA SER A 164 15.95 -13.12 -0.62
C SER A 164 15.27 -12.07 0.23
N LEU A 165 15.15 -12.25 1.55
CA LEU A 165 14.47 -11.26 2.40
C LEU A 165 15.23 -9.93 2.44
N LYS A 166 16.56 -9.97 2.56
CA LYS A 166 17.41 -8.79 2.46
C LYS A 166 17.31 -8.10 1.10
N GLN A 167 17.18 -8.87 0.01
CA GLN A 167 16.98 -8.32 -1.32
C GLN A 167 15.61 -7.65 -1.48
N THR A 168 14.54 -8.29 -0.99
CA THR A 168 13.19 -7.71 -0.95
C THR A 168 13.19 -6.42 -0.13
N TRP A 169 13.82 -6.42 1.06
CA TRP A 169 13.97 -5.23 1.89
C TRP A 169 14.63 -4.06 1.14
N LYS A 170 15.75 -4.31 0.44
CA LYS A 170 16.41 -3.29 -0.41
C LYS A 170 15.49 -2.79 -1.51
N GLY A 171 14.78 -3.70 -2.18
CA GLY A 171 13.81 -3.36 -3.22
C GLY A 171 12.69 -2.45 -2.72
N LEU A 172 12.16 -2.73 -1.52
CA LEU A 172 11.14 -1.89 -0.89
C LEU A 172 11.67 -0.50 -0.53
N ILE A 173 12.92 -0.38 -0.07
CA ILE A 173 13.53 0.94 0.16
C ILE A 173 13.58 1.74 -1.14
N SER A 174 14.07 1.14 -2.23
CA SER A 174 14.14 1.81 -3.53
C SER A 174 12.76 2.23 -4.03
N LEU A 175 11.75 1.38 -3.84
CA LEU A 175 10.37 1.68 -4.21
C LEU A 175 9.80 2.83 -3.38
N LEU A 176 9.91 2.76 -2.05
CA LEU A 176 9.40 3.79 -1.15
C LEU A 176 10.10 5.13 -1.39
N ARG A 177 11.42 5.13 -1.63
CA ARG A 177 12.16 6.34 -2.01
C ARG A 177 11.63 6.98 -3.30
N LYS A 178 11.36 6.15 -4.31
CA LYS A 178 10.82 6.63 -5.59
C LYS A 178 9.47 7.32 -5.42
N HIS A 179 8.62 6.85 -4.51
CA HIS A 179 7.26 7.36 -4.34
C HIS A 179 7.12 8.43 -3.25
N HIS A 180 7.96 8.40 -2.22
CA HIS A 180 7.82 9.24 -1.03
C HIS A 180 9.06 10.09 -0.73
N GLY A 181 10.08 10.06 -1.59
CA GLY A 181 11.33 10.78 -1.38
C GLY A 181 12.21 10.13 -0.32
N GLU A 182 13.17 10.89 0.21
CA GLU A 182 14.08 10.34 1.21
C GLU A 182 13.40 10.12 2.57
N PRO A 183 13.70 9.01 3.26
CA PRO A 183 13.24 8.75 4.61
C PRO A 183 13.80 9.79 5.60
N VAL A 184 12.99 10.14 6.61
CA VAL A 184 13.40 11.02 7.71
C VAL A 184 14.30 10.30 8.73
N GLN A 185 14.28 8.97 8.74
CA GLN A 185 15.17 8.15 9.54
C GLN A 185 15.46 6.83 8.83
N THR A 186 16.69 6.36 8.92
CA THR A 186 17.15 5.08 8.37
C THR A 186 18.03 4.34 9.36
N THR A 187 18.02 3.02 9.27
CA THR A 187 19.05 2.15 9.85
C THR A 187 19.35 1.02 8.87
N GLU A 188 20.39 0.26 9.17
CA GLU A 188 20.80 -0.88 8.37
C GLU A 188 19.82 -2.05 8.48
N TYR A 189 20.02 -3.05 7.64
CA TYR A 189 19.26 -4.31 7.73
C TYR A 189 19.65 -5.03 9.03
N PRO A 190 18.70 -5.34 9.93
CA PRO A 190 19.04 -5.81 11.25
C PRO A 190 19.71 -7.19 11.21
N PRO A 191 20.69 -7.47 12.08
CA PRO A 191 21.18 -8.83 12.27
C PRO A 191 20.08 -9.70 12.93
N ARG A 192 20.07 -11.00 12.62
CA ARG A 192 19.02 -11.93 13.10
C ARG A 192 18.89 -11.98 14.62
N GLN A 193 19.98 -11.73 15.34
CA GLN A 193 20.06 -11.77 16.79
C GLN A 193 19.25 -10.65 17.45
N GLU A 194 19.06 -9.53 16.75
CA GLU A 194 18.24 -8.40 17.25
C GLU A 194 16.74 -8.64 17.05
N LEU A 195 16.37 -9.59 16.18
CA LEU A 195 14.97 -9.93 15.93
C LEU A 195 14.44 -10.94 16.95
N GLU A 196 13.92 -10.41 18.05
CA GLU A 196 13.13 -11.17 19.01
C GLU A 196 11.84 -11.72 18.38
N ALA A 197 11.41 -12.90 18.82
CA ALA A 197 10.18 -13.52 18.32
C ALA A 197 8.95 -12.65 18.64
N GLY A 198 8.10 -12.45 17.63
CA GLY A 198 6.90 -11.62 17.74
C GLY A 198 7.16 -10.11 17.63
N ARG A 199 8.40 -9.67 17.37
CA ARG A 199 8.74 -8.25 17.22
C ARG A 199 9.01 -7.86 15.78
N LEU A 200 8.70 -6.59 15.50
CA LEU A 200 9.07 -5.87 14.28
C LEU A 200 10.03 -4.76 14.66
N LEU A 201 11.18 -4.70 14.01
CA LEU A 201 12.14 -3.60 14.13
C LEU A 201 12.00 -2.67 12.94
N GLY A 202 11.67 -1.41 13.22
CA GLY A 202 11.56 -0.35 12.24
C GLY A 202 12.93 0.02 11.68
N SER A 203 13.08 -0.05 10.36
CA SER A 203 14.33 0.25 9.68
C SER A 203 14.34 1.62 9.01
N HIS A 204 13.23 2.01 8.36
CA HIS A 204 13.15 3.26 7.63
C HIS A 204 11.78 3.91 7.87
N LEU A 205 11.80 5.21 8.16
CA LEU A 205 10.61 6.01 8.43
C LEU A 205 10.51 7.13 7.39
N TRP A 206 9.33 7.28 6.81
CA TRP A 206 8.96 8.42 5.97
C TRP A 206 7.77 9.15 6.60
N HIS A 207 7.69 10.45 6.32
CA HIS A 207 6.51 11.25 6.56
C HIS A 207 5.89 11.66 5.24
N THR A 208 4.56 11.58 5.14
CA THR A 208 3.82 12.12 4.00
C THR A 208 3.57 13.62 4.20
N PRO A 209 3.25 14.38 3.13
CA PRO A 209 2.85 15.78 3.24
C PRO A 209 1.69 16.01 4.22
N ASP A 210 0.76 15.06 4.31
CA ASP A 210 -0.40 15.09 5.20
C ASP A 210 -0.08 14.66 6.64
N ARG A 211 1.21 14.58 7.00
CA ARG A 211 1.71 14.22 8.34
C ARG A 211 1.34 12.80 8.80
N HIS A 212 1.25 11.87 7.86
CA HIS A 212 1.16 10.44 8.14
C HIS A 212 2.54 9.78 8.10
N SER A 213 2.63 8.55 8.61
CA SER A 213 3.90 7.81 8.65
C SER A 213 3.87 6.58 7.76
N ILE A 214 5.01 6.30 7.15
CA ILE A 214 5.28 5.02 6.49
C ILE A 214 6.51 4.42 7.17
N LEU A 215 6.38 3.22 7.71
CA LEU A 215 7.46 2.51 8.40
C LEU A 215 7.74 1.18 7.70
N LEU A 216 8.96 1.02 7.20
CA LEU A 216 9.48 -0.27 6.74
C LEU A 216 10.15 -0.99 7.90
N SER A 217 9.69 -2.20 8.21
CA SER A 217 10.20 -3.02 9.30
C SER A 217 10.64 -4.40 8.84
N THR A 218 11.55 -5.00 9.59
CA THR A 218 11.87 -6.44 9.51
C THR A 218 11.44 -7.09 10.82
N GLY A 219 10.91 -8.31 10.77
CA GLY A 219 10.41 -8.98 11.97
C GLY A 219 10.62 -10.46 11.97
N ARG A 220 10.31 -11.06 13.12
CA ARG A 220 10.32 -12.50 13.32
C ARG A 220 8.96 -12.97 13.83
N GLU A 221 8.39 -13.95 13.15
CA GLU A 221 7.14 -14.61 13.54
C GLU A 221 7.42 -16.11 13.72
N GLY A 222 7.40 -16.56 14.97
CA GLY A 222 7.85 -17.90 15.33
C GLY A 222 9.30 -18.17 14.87
N ALA A 223 9.48 -19.17 14.01
CA ALA A 223 10.76 -19.51 13.40
C ALA A 223 11.05 -18.76 12.08
N GLY A 224 10.06 -18.05 11.54
CA GLY A 224 10.15 -17.37 10.26
C GLY A 224 10.48 -15.89 10.37
N TYR A 225 10.99 -15.32 9.29
CA TYR A 225 11.33 -13.89 9.18
C TYR A 225 10.54 -13.22 8.07
N LEU A 226 10.17 -11.97 8.25
CA LEU A 226 9.37 -11.22 7.28
C LEU A 226 9.79 -9.75 7.20
N VAL A 227 9.35 -9.09 6.14
CA VAL A 227 9.36 -7.63 6.04
C VAL A 227 7.93 -7.11 6.04
N SER A 228 7.74 -5.90 6.55
CA SER A 228 6.43 -5.25 6.54
C SER A 228 6.53 -3.77 6.21
N ILE A 229 5.55 -3.26 5.48
CA ILE A 229 5.35 -1.82 5.27
C ILE A 229 4.09 -1.41 6.02
N ARG A 230 4.23 -0.43 6.90
CA ARG A 230 3.13 0.07 7.74
C ARG A 230 2.81 1.51 7.36
N PHE A 231 1.59 1.72 6.90
CA PHE A 231 1.00 3.03 6.62
C PHE A 231 0.12 3.42 7.82
N SER A 232 0.53 4.42 8.57
CA SER A 232 -0.15 4.85 9.80
C SER A 232 -0.64 6.29 9.71
N ALA A 233 -1.87 6.52 10.17
CA ALA A 233 -2.43 7.86 10.33
C ALA A 233 -1.62 8.70 11.32
N GLU A 234 -0.98 8.06 12.30
CA GLU A 234 -0.18 8.70 13.32
C GLU A 234 1.18 9.15 12.78
N LEU A 235 1.62 10.33 13.22
CA LEU A 235 2.97 10.82 12.98
C LEU A 235 3.94 10.20 14.00
N ILE A 236 4.71 9.21 13.56
CA ILE A 236 5.77 8.59 14.34
C ILE A 236 6.96 9.54 14.28
N LEU A 237 7.48 9.93 15.44
CA LEU A 237 8.66 10.79 15.50
C LEU A 237 9.93 9.95 15.30
N PRO A 238 10.96 10.50 14.61
CA PRO A 238 12.28 9.90 14.61
C PRO A 238 12.82 9.72 16.03
N ASN A 239 13.53 8.63 16.27
CA ASN A 239 14.29 8.42 17.48
C ASN A 239 15.49 9.38 17.47
N VAL A 240 15.46 10.37 18.34
CA VAL A 240 16.63 11.20 18.62
C VAL A 240 17.41 10.51 19.72
N LEU A 241 18.62 10.02 19.41
CA LEU A 241 19.58 9.70 20.46
C LEU A 241 19.98 11.03 21.11
N THR A 242 19.43 11.33 22.28
CA THR A 242 19.94 12.42 23.10
C THR A 242 21.35 12.01 23.54
N GLU A 243 22.38 12.64 22.97
CA GLU A 243 23.70 12.72 23.58
C GLU A 243 23.57 13.53 24.86
N ASP A 244 23.15 12.90 25.97
CA ASP A 244 23.43 13.39 27.31
C ASP A 244 22.93 12.38 28.35
N ASN A 245 23.85 11.53 28.80
CA ASN A 245 23.90 11.21 30.20
C ASN A 245 25.36 11.37 30.60
N PRO A 246 25.82 12.57 31.02
CA PRO A 246 27.15 12.69 31.60
C PRO A 246 27.22 11.72 32.77
N GLU A 247 28.18 10.81 32.70
CA GLU A 247 28.51 9.88 33.77
C GLU A 247 28.54 10.68 35.09
N PRO A 248 27.77 10.28 36.12
CA PRO A 248 27.80 11.00 37.38
C PRO A 248 29.25 11.02 37.86
N PRO A 249 29.77 12.20 38.28
CA PRO A 249 31.16 12.29 38.71
C PRO A 249 31.40 11.27 39.84
N PRO A 250 32.60 10.66 39.94
CA PRO A 250 32.89 9.65 40.95
C PRO A 250 32.76 10.27 42.35
N GLY A 251 31.56 10.12 42.91
CA GLY A 251 31.14 10.69 44.17
C GLY A 251 31.43 9.71 45.29
N LYS A 252 32.54 9.97 45.98
CA LYS A 252 32.70 9.91 47.44
C LYS A 252 31.96 8.76 48.14
N LYS A 253 32.76 7.82 48.65
CA LYS A 253 32.40 6.94 49.77
C LYS A 253 31.64 7.73 50.83
N ALA A 254 30.40 7.33 51.06
CA ALA A 254 29.75 7.56 52.34
C ALA A 254 29.92 6.27 53.13
N GLU A 255 30.81 6.28 54.13
CA GLU A 255 30.57 5.63 55.41
C GLU A 255 31.60 6.13 56.43
N GLU A 256 31.02 6.68 57.51
CA GLU A 256 31.49 6.91 58.89
C GLU A 256 32.81 7.65 59.16
#